data_AF-A0AAP0J1S2-F1
#
_entry.id   AF-A0AAP0J1S2-F1
#
_cell.length_a   1.000
_cell.length_b   1.000
_cell.length_c   1.000
_cell.angle_alpha   90.00
_cell.angle_beta   90.00
_cell.angle_gamma   90.00
#
_symmetry.space_group_name_H-M   'P 1'
#
loop_
_entity.id
_entity.type
_entity.pdbx_description
1 polymer ?
#
loop_
_entity_poly.entity_id
_entity_poly.type
_entity_poly.pdbx_seq_one_letter_code
_entity_poly.pdbx_strand_id
1 'polypeptide(L)'
;MPLSSSTSSSLIVHHLFPPLNKPHHHHVPSLLILSGCLIINYYTKELEQIRFEEAVALFNNREYYKCHDFLEQLWYVADEPARTLLHAILQCSVGFHHLFNQNHRGAMMELGEGLCKLRKVNFGGEGPFYLFEQEISACLDFIYQTQLELAACGDDLCLTMDGSERSYQLLGSFGAGQHLYSLKMDGGDHQDVPYIVFCRDIGSGSSPLDNKPSTPPPTPLRIKLPTLHATQEHLREFYT
;
A
#
# COMPACT_ATOMS: atom_id res chain seq x y z
N MET A 1 8.72 37.13 20.24
CA MET A 1 7.85 36.04 19.80
C MET A 1 7.45 36.30 18.36
N PRO A 2 7.78 35.44 17.39
CA PRO A 2 7.14 35.46 16.09
C PRO A 2 6.20 34.26 15.90
N LEU A 3 5.09 34.52 15.22
CA LEU A 3 4.02 33.61 14.86
C LEU A 3 4.50 32.52 13.88
N SER A 4 4.07 31.28 14.14
CA SER A 4 4.24 30.14 13.25
C SER A 4 3.19 30.20 12.13
N SER A 5 3.65 30.28 10.88
CA SER A 5 2.83 30.00 9.69
C SER A 5 2.86 28.50 9.41
N SER A 6 1.77 27.79 9.71
CA SER A 6 1.56 26.41 9.29
C SER A 6 1.04 26.40 7.85
N THR A 7 1.94 26.22 6.88
CA THR A 7 1.55 25.89 5.52
C THR A 7 1.18 24.41 5.47
N SER A 8 -0.11 24.15 5.26
CA SER A 8 -0.70 22.82 5.10
C SER A 8 -0.05 22.05 3.95
N SER A 9 0.57 20.90 4.23
CA SER A 9 1.16 19.99 3.24
C SER A 9 0.12 19.31 2.33
N SER A 10 -1.17 19.67 2.45
CA SER A 10 -2.26 19.07 1.67
C SER A 10 -2.34 19.55 0.21
N LEU A 11 -1.58 20.57 -0.19
CA LEU A 11 -1.68 21.17 -1.54
C LEU A 11 -0.71 20.59 -2.59
N ILE A 12 0.25 19.75 -2.21
CA ILE A 12 1.29 19.25 -3.14
C ILE A 12 0.86 17.95 -3.84
N VAL A 13 -0.12 17.22 -3.29
CA VAL A 13 -0.56 15.90 -3.82
C VAL A 13 -1.29 16.03 -5.17
N HIS A 14 -1.88 17.18 -5.48
CA HIS A 14 -2.67 17.35 -6.71
C HIS A 14 -1.85 17.50 -8.01
N HIS A 15 -0.53 17.74 -7.95
CA HIS A 15 0.27 18.07 -9.13
C HIS A 15 1.15 16.93 -9.69
N LEU A 16 1.07 15.72 -9.13
CA LEU A 16 1.95 14.60 -9.50
C LEU A 16 1.24 13.40 -10.16
N PHE A 17 -0.06 13.49 -10.43
CA PHE A 17 -0.82 12.44 -11.09
C PHE A 17 -1.29 12.87 -12.48
N PRO A 18 -0.72 12.34 -13.58
CA PRO A 18 -1.42 12.37 -14.85
C PRO A 18 -2.69 11.51 -14.72
N PRO A 19 -3.82 11.90 -15.33
CA PRO A 19 -5.04 11.13 -15.25
C PRO A 19 -4.80 9.75 -15.86
N LEU A 20 -4.99 8.69 -15.06
CA LEU A 20 -5.11 7.33 -15.55
C LEU A 20 -6.25 7.32 -16.58
N ASN A 21 -5.93 6.87 -17.80
CA ASN A 21 -6.85 6.79 -18.90
C ASN A 21 -7.97 5.80 -18.53
N LYS A 22 -9.13 6.33 -18.13
CA LYS A 22 -10.30 5.52 -17.75
C LYS A 22 -10.74 4.72 -18.98
N PRO A 23 -10.92 3.40 -18.90
CA PRO A 23 -11.61 2.68 -19.96
C PRO A 23 -13.04 3.19 -20.06
N HIS A 24 -13.50 3.39 -21.29
CA HIS A 24 -14.88 3.78 -21.60
C HIS A 24 -15.86 2.76 -21.01
N HIS A 25 -16.50 3.11 -19.89
CA HIS A 25 -17.73 2.46 -19.47
C HIS A 25 -18.77 3.50 -19.05
N HIS A 26 -19.83 3.50 -19.87
CA HIS A 26 -21.21 3.88 -19.62
C HIS A 26 -21.48 5.19 -18.87
N HIS A 27 -21.80 6.20 -19.68
CA HIS A 27 -22.72 7.32 -19.43
C HIS A 27 -23.44 7.26 -18.08
N VAL A 28 -22.89 7.95 -17.07
CA VAL A 28 -23.64 8.31 -15.86
C VAL A 28 -24.65 9.38 -16.29
N PRO A 29 -25.97 9.21 -16.09
CA PRO A 29 -26.90 10.28 -16.42
C PRO A 29 -26.69 11.42 -15.44
N SER A 30 -26.55 12.64 -15.95
CA SER A 30 -26.72 13.87 -15.18
C SER A 30 -28.06 13.82 -14.46
N LEU A 31 -28.06 13.57 -13.15
CA LEU A 31 -29.29 13.48 -12.38
C LEU A 31 -29.53 14.78 -11.61
N LEU A 32 -30.62 15.42 -12.03
CA LEU A 32 -31.24 16.60 -11.44
C LEU A 32 -31.41 16.48 -9.93
N ILE A 33 -31.32 17.64 -9.28
CA ILE A 33 -31.73 17.90 -7.90
C ILE A 33 -33.20 17.52 -7.75
N LEU A 34 -33.47 16.26 -7.44
CA LEU A 34 -34.79 15.75 -7.07
C LEU A 34 -34.66 15.21 -5.64
N SER A 35 -35.07 16.06 -4.69
CA SER A 35 -35.34 15.78 -3.28
C SER A 35 -34.30 14.91 -2.55
N GLY A 36 -33.35 15.57 -1.87
CA GLY A 36 -32.23 14.93 -1.15
C GLY A 36 -32.60 13.79 -0.17
N CYS A 37 -33.87 13.67 0.22
CA CYS A 37 -34.35 12.57 1.06
C CYS A 37 -34.42 11.22 0.31
N LEU A 38 -34.66 11.21 -1.01
CA LEU A 38 -34.78 9.95 -1.77
C LEU A 38 -33.41 9.33 -2.10
N ILE A 39 -32.42 10.17 -2.44
CA ILE A 39 -31.05 9.73 -2.76
C ILE A 39 -30.34 9.25 -1.49
N ILE A 40 -30.49 9.97 -0.38
CA ILE A 40 -29.95 9.52 0.91
C ILE A 40 -30.58 8.18 1.31
N ASN A 41 -31.90 8.01 1.16
CA ASN A 41 -32.57 6.74 1.44
C ASN A 41 -32.17 5.60 0.50
N TYR A 42 -31.85 5.88 -0.76
CA TYR A 42 -31.38 4.85 -1.70
C TYR A 42 -29.95 4.41 -1.36
N TYR A 43 -29.05 5.35 -1.10
CA TYR A 43 -27.68 5.06 -0.68
C TYR A 43 -27.62 4.38 0.70
N THR A 44 -28.40 4.84 1.68
CA THR A 44 -28.46 4.18 3.00
C THR A 44 -28.97 2.75 2.92
N LYS A 45 -29.89 2.44 1.99
CA LYS A 45 -30.36 1.06 1.77
C LYS A 45 -29.32 0.13 1.14
N GLU A 46 -28.45 0.64 0.27
CA GLU A 46 -27.31 -0.13 -0.27
C GLU A 46 -26.18 -0.27 0.77
N LEU A 47 -25.95 0.76 1.60
CA LEU A 47 -24.96 0.75 2.69
C LEU A 47 -25.33 -0.23 3.81
N GLU A 48 -26.62 -0.53 4.03
CA GLU A 48 -27.07 -1.54 5.02
C GLU A 48 -26.49 -2.94 4.78
N GLN A 49 -26.02 -3.24 3.57
CA GLN A 49 -25.46 -4.54 3.20
C GLN A 49 -23.92 -4.58 3.20
N ILE A 50 -23.23 -3.43 3.34
CA ILE A 50 -21.77 -3.37 3.23
C ILE A 50 -21.15 -3.82 4.55
N ARG A 51 -20.44 -4.95 4.49
CA ARG A 51 -19.75 -5.50 5.66
C ARG A 51 -18.25 -5.40 5.51
N PHE A 52 -17.57 -4.96 6.56
CA PHE A 52 -16.13 -4.81 6.58
C PHE A 52 -15.39 -6.13 6.30
N GLU A 53 -15.98 -7.29 6.61
CA GLU A 53 -15.39 -8.59 6.28
C GLU A 53 -15.14 -8.79 4.78
N GLU A 54 -15.92 -8.13 3.92
CA GLU A 54 -15.70 -8.21 2.47
C GLU A 54 -14.44 -7.47 2.06
N ALA A 55 -14.17 -6.29 2.65
CA ALA A 55 -12.89 -5.60 2.47
C ALA A 55 -11.71 -6.47 2.93
N VAL A 56 -11.86 -7.12 4.09
CA VAL A 56 -10.84 -8.03 4.65
C VAL A 56 -10.59 -9.22 3.72
N ALA A 57 -11.65 -9.82 3.18
CA ALA A 57 -11.54 -10.92 2.23
C ALA A 57 -10.86 -10.48 0.93
N LEU A 58 -11.22 -9.31 0.38
CA LEU A 58 -10.58 -8.76 -0.82
C LEU A 58 -9.09 -8.50 -0.58
N PHE A 59 -8.73 -7.89 0.56
CA PHE A 59 -7.33 -7.63 0.91
C PHE A 59 -6.52 -8.93 0.99
N ASN A 60 -7.02 -9.92 1.74
CA ASN A 60 -6.32 -11.18 1.99
C ASN A 60 -6.26 -12.07 0.74
N ASN A 61 -7.21 -11.93 -0.19
CA ASN A 61 -7.16 -12.55 -1.52
C ASN A 61 -6.32 -11.77 -2.53
N ARG A 62 -5.67 -10.68 -2.12
CA ARG A 62 -4.80 -9.81 -2.95
C ARG A 62 -5.55 -9.09 -4.07
N GLU A 63 -6.86 -8.95 -3.93
CA GLU A 63 -7.74 -8.17 -4.81
C GLU A 63 -7.68 -6.68 -4.41
N TYR A 64 -6.47 -6.14 -4.34
CA TYR A 64 -6.17 -4.87 -3.68
C TYR A 64 -6.91 -3.66 -4.26
N TYR A 65 -7.08 -3.61 -5.58
CA TYR A 65 -7.83 -2.53 -6.22
C TYR A 65 -9.32 -2.59 -5.87
N LYS A 66 -9.92 -3.79 -5.89
CA LYS A 66 -11.31 -3.98 -5.46
C LYS A 66 -11.49 -3.68 -3.97
N CYS A 67 -10.50 -4.05 -3.14
CA CYS A 67 -10.48 -3.73 -1.72
C CYS A 67 -10.48 -2.21 -1.49
N HIS A 68 -9.65 -1.47 -2.24
CA HIS A 68 -9.64 -0.01 -2.23
C HIS A 68 -11.02 0.57 -2.53
N ASP A 69 -11.63 0.20 -3.67
CA ASP A 69 -12.93 0.73 -4.10
C ASP A 69 -14.06 0.38 -3.12
N PHE A 70 -13.97 -0.79 -2.48
CA PHE A 70 -14.92 -1.20 -1.44
C PHE A 70 -14.73 -0.39 -0.16
N LEU A 71 -13.50 -0.20 0.30
CA LEU A 71 -13.19 0.59 1.49
C LEU A 71 -13.48 2.09 1.29
N GLU A 72 -13.38 2.61 0.08
CA GLU A 72 -13.74 4.00 -0.23
C GLU A 72 -15.21 4.28 0.09
N GLN A 73 -16.11 3.32 -0.18
CA GLN A 73 -17.53 3.43 0.15
C GLN A 73 -17.77 3.49 1.66
N LEU A 74 -17.09 2.63 2.43
CA LEU A 74 -17.14 2.64 3.89
C LEU A 74 -16.55 3.94 4.46
N TRP A 75 -15.40 4.35 3.94
CA TRP A 75 -14.70 5.57 4.35
C TRP A 75 -15.53 6.83 4.10
N TYR A 76 -16.23 6.90 2.96
CA TYR A 76 -17.00 8.09 2.58
C TYR A 76 -18.03 8.48 3.65
N VAL A 77 -18.71 7.49 4.24
CA VAL A 77 -19.77 7.67 5.24
C VAL A 77 -19.31 7.51 6.69
N ALA A 78 -18.04 7.15 6.92
CA ALA A 78 -17.52 6.97 8.27
C ALA A 78 -17.20 8.32 8.94
N ASP A 79 -17.45 8.36 10.25
CA ASP A 79 -17.01 9.41 11.18
C ASP A 79 -15.68 9.05 11.86
N GLU A 80 -15.01 10.04 12.43
CA GLU A 80 -13.80 9.79 13.23
C GLU A 80 -14.13 9.07 14.55
N PRO A 81 -13.25 8.18 15.06
CA PRO A 81 -11.94 7.80 14.52
C PRO A 81 -11.95 6.71 13.44
N ALA A 82 -13.08 6.04 13.18
CA ALA A 82 -13.18 4.95 12.21
C ALA A 82 -12.81 5.39 10.79
N ARG A 83 -13.14 6.63 10.42
CA ARG A 83 -12.78 7.23 9.12
C ARG A 83 -11.27 7.23 8.89
N THR A 84 -10.46 7.61 9.88
CA THR A 84 -9.00 7.58 9.76
C THR A 84 -8.48 6.15 9.56
N LEU A 85 -9.02 5.17 10.28
CA LEU A 85 -8.63 3.76 10.15
C LEU A 85 -8.96 3.22 8.75
N LEU A 86 -10.18 3.44 8.26
CA LEU A 86 -10.60 2.99 6.92
C LEU A 86 -9.75 3.62 5.82
N HIS A 87 -9.42 4.91 5.97
CA HIS A 87 -8.52 5.61 5.06
C HIS A 87 -7.10 5.02 5.08
N ALA A 88 -6.62 4.58 6.24
CA ALA A 88 -5.33 3.94 6.35
C ALA A 88 -5.28 2.60 5.60
N ILE A 89 -6.31 1.76 5.75
CA ILE A 89 -6.39 0.43 5.13
C ILE A 89 -6.58 0.54 3.60
N LEU A 90 -7.40 1.50 3.13
CA LEU A 90 -7.60 1.69 1.67
C LEU A 90 -6.29 2.16 1.00
N GLN A 91 -5.51 3.01 1.66
CA GLN A 91 -4.20 3.42 1.16
C GLN A 91 -3.20 2.26 1.12
N CYS A 92 -3.19 1.43 2.17
CA CYS A 92 -2.37 0.22 2.15
C CYS A 92 -2.75 -0.69 0.98
N SER A 93 -4.05 -0.81 0.69
CA SER A 93 -4.57 -1.60 -0.43
C SER A 93 -4.05 -1.08 -1.78
N VAL A 94 -4.27 0.20 -2.10
CA VAL A 94 -3.80 0.76 -3.38
C VAL A 94 -2.25 0.80 -3.46
N GLY A 95 -1.56 0.92 -2.33
CA GLY A 95 -0.11 0.78 -2.25
C GLY A 95 0.38 -0.59 -2.70
N PHE A 96 -0.25 -1.69 -2.26
CA PHE A 96 0.07 -3.03 -2.77
C PHE A 96 -0.31 -3.22 -4.24
N HIS A 97 -1.44 -2.64 -4.68
CA HIS A 97 -1.79 -2.64 -6.10
C HIS A 97 -0.70 -2.00 -6.97
N HIS A 98 -0.15 -0.85 -6.53
CA HIS A 98 0.97 -0.22 -7.20
C HIS A 98 2.23 -1.08 -7.19
N LEU A 99 2.56 -1.70 -6.07
CA LEU A 99 3.76 -2.54 -5.93
C LEU A 99 3.74 -3.68 -6.96
N PHE A 100 2.63 -4.39 -7.05
CA PHE A 100 2.49 -5.54 -7.96
C PHE A 100 2.29 -5.13 -9.44
N ASN A 101 2.01 -3.84 -9.70
CA ASN A 101 1.93 -3.26 -11.04
C ASN A 101 3.16 -2.43 -11.42
N GLN A 102 4.33 -2.74 -10.83
CA GLN A 102 5.63 -2.15 -11.20
C GLN A 102 5.66 -0.62 -11.00
N ASN A 103 4.83 -0.11 -10.11
CA ASN A 103 4.82 1.29 -9.68
C ASN A 103 5.39 1.40 -8.27
N HIS A 104 6.72 1.26 -8.15
CA HIS A 104 7.44 1.34 -6.89
C HIS A 104 7.19 2.65 -6.13
N ARG A 105 7.27 3.77 -6.85
CA ARG A 105 7.07 5.11 -6.26
C ARG A 105 5.67 5.27 -5.68
N GLY A 106 4.64 4.86 -6.42
CA GLY A 106 3.26 4.87 -5.94
C GLY A 106 3.07 3.97 -4.72
N ALA A 107 3.67 2.78 -4.73
CA ALA A 107 3.62 1.88 -3.59
C ALA A 107 4.20 2.49 -2.32
N MET A 108 5.43 3.03 -2.40
CA MET A 108 6.11 3.68 -1.27
C MET A 108 5.29 4.84 -0.69
N MET A 109 4.70 5.66 -1.55
CA MET A 109 3.91 6.81 -1.13
C MET A 109 2.63 6.39 -0.40
N GLU A 110 1.82 5.51 -1.02
CA GLU A 110 0.53 5.11 -0.46
C GLU A 110 0.70 4.22 0.79
N LEU A 111 1.66 3.29 0.81
CA LEU A 111 1.98 2.51 2.00
C LEU A 111 2.49 3.39 3.15
N GLY A 112 3.34 4.38 2.85
CA GLY A 112 3.84 5.32 3.85
C GLY A 112 2.74 6.21 4.43
N GLU A 113 1.83 6.72 3.60
CA GLU A 113 0.68 7.48 4.07
C GLU A 113 -0.29 6.63 4.89
N GLY A 114 -0.58 5.40 4.44
CA GLY A 114 -1.40 4.44 5.16
C GLY A 114 -0.82 4.13 6.54
N LEU A 115 0.48 3.84 6.61
CA LEU A 115 1.18 3.58 7.87
C LEU A 115 1.14 4.79 8.83
N CYS A 116 1.31 6.01 8.30
CA CYS A 116 1.17 7.23 9.11
C CYS A 116 -0.22 7.34 9.74
N LYS A 117 -1.28 7.00 8.99
CA LYS A 117 -2.66 7.02 9.50
C LYS A 117 -2.90 5.89 10.50
N LEU A 118 -2.41 4.67 10.27
CA LEU A 118 -2.50 3.57 11.24
C LEU A 118 -1.89 3.97 12.60
N ARG A 119 -0.71 4.61 12.60
CA ARG A 119 -0.06 5.09 13.83
C ARG A 119 -0.82 6.20 14.54
N LYS A 120 -1.56 7.04 13.81
CA LYS A 120 -2.42 8.09 14.39
C LYS A 120 -3.60 7.53 15.16
N VAL A 121 -4.12 6.36 14.75
CA VAL A 121 -5.26 5.73 15.42
C VAL A 121 -4.88 5.24 16.83
N ASN A 122 -3.61 4.90 17.08
CA ASN A 122 -3.06 4.48 18.36
C ASN A 122 -3.81 3.31 19.03
N PHE A 123 -3.52 2.09 18.60
CA PHE A 123 -4.20 0.86 19.01
C PHE A 123 -3.87 0.33 20.42
N GLY A 124 -3.12 1.06 21.25
CA GLY A 124 -2.75 0.58 22.60
C GLY A 124 -1.76 -0.59 22.63
N GLY A 125 -1.21 -1.00 21.48
CA GLY A 125 -0.19 -2.05 21.37
C GLY A 125 -0.73 -3.48 21.22
N GLU A 126 -2.03 -3.65 21.00
CA GLU A 126 -2.67 -4.95 20.84
C GLU A 126 -3.78 -4.95 19.79
N GLY A 127 -4.32 -6.13 19.49
CA GLY A 127 -5.44 -6.30 18.57
C GLY A 127 -5.05 -6.39 17.09
N PRO A 128 -6.02 -6.69 16.22
CA PRO A 128 -5.75 -7.04 14.83
C PRO A 128 -5.23 -5.87 13.99
N PHE A 129 -5.66 -4.63 14.28
CA PHE A 129 -5.19 -3.45 13.57
C PHE A 129 -3.76 -3.05 13.97
N TYR A 130 -3.36 -3.30 15.22
CA TYR A 130 -1.97 -3.15 15.64
C TYR A 130 -1.07 -4.16 14.93
N LEU A 131 -1.46 -5.43 14.90
CA LEU A 131 -0.71 -6.47 14.19
C LEU A 131 -0.58 -6.14 12.70
N PHE A 132 -1.66 -5.67 12.08
CA PHE A 132 -1.65 -5.22 10.69
C PHE A 132 -0.67 -4.03 10.49
N GLU A 133 -0.68 -3.04 11.38
CA GLU A 133 0.28 -1.92 11.33
C GLU A 133 1.73 -2.37 11.40
N GLN A 134 2.04 -3.34 12.28
CA GLN A 134 3.38 -3.91 12.39
C GLN A 134 3.80 -4.62 11.09
N GLU A 135 2.89 -5.40 10.48
CA GLU A 135 3.15 -6.07 9.21
C GLU A 135 3.33 -5.07 8.05
N ILE A 136 2.54 -3.99 8.00
CA ILE A 136 2.72 -2.91 7.02
C ILE A 136 4.06 -2.20 7.22
N SER A 137 4.44 -1.91 8.47
CA SER A 137 5.74 -1.29 8.78
C SER A 137 6.90 -2.16 8.29
N ALA A 138 6.88 -3.46 8.63
CA ALA A 138 7.93 -4.39 8.20
C ALA A 138 7.99 -4.51 6.67
N CYS A 139 6.84 -4.49 5.99
CA CYS A 139 6.79 -4.53 4.54
C CYS A 139 7.34 -3.24 3.91
N LEU A 140 7.00 -2.07 4.44
CA LEU A 140 7.52 -0.79 3.95
C LEU A 140 9.03 -0.68 4.17
N ASP A 141 9.51 -1.12 5.34
CA ASP A 141 10.95 -1.20 5.63
C ASP A 141 11.67 -2.13 4.63
N PHE A 142 11.08 -3.29 4.31
CA PHE A 142 11.62 -4.18 3.29
C PHE A 142 11.71 -3.53 1.90
N ILE A 143 10.64 -2.86 1.46
CA ILE A 143 10.61 -2.16 0.16
C ILE A 143 11.67 -1.04 0.14
N TYR A 144 11.83 -0.32 1.25
CA TYR A 144 12.86 0.70 1.39
C TYR A 144 14.28 0.10 1.33
N GLN A 145 14.55 -0.98 2.06
CA GLN A 145 15.87 -1.62 2.05
C GLN A 145 16.25 -2.18 0.68
N THR A 146 15.30 -2.80 -0.02
CA THR A 146 15.54 -3.30 -1.39
C THR A 146 15.79 -2.16 -2.39
N GLN A 147 15.20 -0.99 -2.16
CA GLN A 147 15.52 0.22 -2.90
C GLN A 147 16.96 0.70 -2.65
N LEU A 148 17.42 0.68 -1.38
CA LEU A 148 18.80 1.01 -1.04
C LEU A 148 19.80 0.05 -1.69
N GLU A 149 19.52 -1.25 -1.64
CA GLU A 149 20.40 -2.28 -2.22
C GLU A 149 20.58 -2.11 -3.73
N LEU A 150 19.50 -1.79 -4.46
CA LEU A 150 19.57 -1.53 -5.90
C LEU A 150 20.26 -0.22 -6.25
N ALA A 151 19.97 0.86 -5.50
CA ALA A 151 20.63 2.14 -5.72
C ALA A 151 22.15 2.05 -5.49
N ALA A 152 22.59 1.19 -4.56
CA ALA A 152 24.01 0.91 -4.32
C ALA A 152 24.67 0.07 -5.43
N CYS A 153 23.89 -0.54 -6.33
CA CYS A 153 24.39 -1.38 -7.43
C CYS A 153 24.44 -0.65 -8.80
N GLY A 154 24.15 0.65 -8.85
CA GLY A 154 24.32 1.46 -10.07
C GLY A 154 25.76 1.97 -10.20
N ASP A 155 26.36 1.83 -11.38
CA ASP A 155 27.75 2.23 -11.64
C ASP A 155 27.98 3.76 -11.63
N ASP A 156 26.92 4.58 -11.58
CA ASP A 156 27.00 6.03 -11.51
C ASP A 156 26.39 6.57 -10.21
N LEU A 157 27.28 7.10 -9.37
CA LEU A 157 27.01 7.89 -8.15
C LEU A 157 26.33 7.12 -7.00
N CYS A 158 27.16 6.59 -6.10
CA CYS A 158 26.75 6.07 -4.80
C CYS A 158 26.18 7.22 -3.93
N LEU A 159 24.88 7.48 -4.06
CA LEU A 159 24.17 8.46 -3.25
C LEU A 159 24.00 7.90 -1.83
N THR A 160 24.55 8.58 -0.83
CA THR A 160 24.29 8.25 0.57
C THR A 160 22.83 8.53 0.89
N MET A 161 22.10 7.48 1.24
CA MET A 161 20.68 7.55 1.61
C MET A 161 20.57 7.74 3.12
N ASP A 162 20.24 8.96 3.55
CA ASP A 162 20.17 9.33 4.98
C ASP A 162 18.74 9.26 5.57
N GLY A 163 17.77 8.78 4.78
CA GLY A 163 16.37 8.68 5.18
C GLY A 163 15.61 10.01 5.17
N SER A 164 16.20 11.10 4.67
CA SER A 164 15.52 12.38 4.50
C SER A 164 14.52 12.37 3.33
N GLU A 165 13.50 13.23 3.39
CA GLU A 165 12.55 13.48 2.29
C GLU A 165 13.28 13.76 0.95
N ARG A 166 14.42 14.45 1.02
CA ARG A 166 15.26 14.79 -0.13
C ARG A 166 15.93 13.57 -0.75
N SER A 167 16.37 12.59 0.06
CA SER A 167 16.89 11.31 -0.44
C SER A 167 15.82 10.53 -1.23
N TYR A 168 14.54 10.63 -0.84
CA TYR A 168 13.43 10.03 -1.58
C TYR A 168 13.11 10.73 -2.91
N GLN A 169 13.23 12.06 -2.95
CA GLN A 169 13.00 12.84 -4.17
C GLN A 169 14.08 12.58 -5.24
N LEU A 170 15.31 12.27 -4.83
CA LEU A 170 16.43 11.97 -5.72
C LEU A 170 16.32 10.61 -6.43
N LEU A 171 15.38 9.76 -6.00
CA LEU A 171 15.16 8.44 -6.60
C LEU A 171 14.36 8.51 -7.92
N GLY A 172 13.86 9.68 -8.32
CA GLY A 172 13.30 9.92 -9.66
C GLY A 172 12.31 8.85 -10.13
N SER A 173 12.66 8.13 -11.20
CA SER A 173 11.91 7.01 -11.79
C SER A 173 12.44 5.63 -11.37
N PHE A 174 12.95 5.49 -10.13
CA PHE A 174 13.50 4.25 -9.61
C PHE A 174 12.55 3.06 -9.84
N GLY A 175 13.07 2.01 -10.49
CA GLY A 175 12.31 0.78 -10.76
C GLY A 175 11.08 0.96 -11.63
N ALA A 176 10.87 2.12 -12.27
CA ALA A 176 9.65 2.39 -13.03
C ALA A 176 9.51 1.42 -14.21
N GLY A 177 8.46 0.60 -14.18
CA GLY A 177 8.21 -0.44 -15.18
C GLY A 177 9.14 -1.65 -15.11
N GLN A 178 9.97 -1.76 -14.06
CA GLN A 178 10.79 -2.94 -13.82
C GLN A 178 10.06 -3.94 -12.91
N HIS A 179 10.25 -5.24 -13.16
CA HIS A 179 9.70 -6.29 -12.32
C HIS A 179 10.60 -6.56 -11.11
N LEU A 180 10.50 -5.70 -10.10
CA LEU A 180 11.33 -5.79 -8.88
C LEU A 180 10.81 -6.79 -7.85
N TYR A 181 9.51 -7.08 -7.85
CA TYR A 181 8.87 -7.89 -6.83
C TYR A 181 7.98 -8.97 -7.46
N SER A 182 8.12 -10.19 -6.95
CA SER A 182 7.26 -11.33 -7.29
C SER A 182 6.59 -11.89 -6.04
N LEU A 183 5.43 -12.51 -6.22
CA LEU A 183 4.74 -13.22 -5.16
C LEU A 183 5.14 -14.70 -5.17
N LYS A 184 5.52 -15.25 -4.01
CA LYS A 184 5.74 -16.69 -3.83
C LYS A 184 4.97 -17.22 -2.62
N MET A 185 4.48 -18.45 -2.72
CA MET A 185 3.90 -19.18 -1.59
C MET A 185 4.99 -20.07 -0.98
N ASP A 186 5.11 -20.11 0.35
CA ASP A 186 5.97 -21.09 1.01
C ASP A 186 5.21 -22.41 1.14
N GLY A 187 5.65 -23.44 0.41
CA GLY A 187 4.97 -24.74 0.31
C GLY A 187 5.31 -25.71 1.44
N GLY A 188 5.56 -25.21 2.66
CA GLY A 188 5.83 -26.03 3.84
C GLY A 188 4.55 -26.62 4.46
N ASP A 189 4.68 -27.73 5.19
CA ASP A 189 3.60 -28.63 5.64
C ASP A 189 2.40 -27.99 6.37
N HIS A 190 2.47 -26.74 6.83
CA HIS A 190 1.33 -26.06 7.45
C HIS A 190 1.28 -24.56 7.10
N GLN A 191 0.25 -24.20 6.32
CA GLN A 191 -0.15 -22.87 5.82
C GLN A 191 0.65 -22.31 4.64
N ASP A 192 -0.04 -22.19 3.50
CA ASP A 192 0.39 -21.46 2.30
C ASP A 192 0.55 -19.96 2.62
N VAL A 193 1.66 -19.57 3.25
CA VAL A 193 1.93 -18.17 3.59
C VAL A 193 2.52 -17.46 2.36
N PRO A 194 1.88 -16.37 1.87
CA PRO A 194 2.42 -15.58 0.78
C PRO A 194 3.59 -14.70 1.22
N TYR A 195 4.61 -14.61 0.38
CA TYR A 195 5.78 -13.75 0.54
C TYR A 195 5.95 -12.84 -0.67
N ILE A 196 6.33 -11.59 -0.42
CA ILE A 196 6.91 -10.70 -1.42
C ILE A 196 8.38 -11.07 -1.53
N VAL A 197 8.82 -11.39 -2.74
CA VAL A 197 10.21 -11.76 -3.04
C VAL A 197 10.81 -10.71 -3.93
N PHE A 198 11.93 -10.15 -3.50
CA PHE A 198 12.68 -9.18 -4.27
C PHE A 198 13.52 -9.87 -5.35
N CYS A 199 13.24 -9.53 -6.61
CA CYS A 199 13.89 -10.07 -7.79
C CYS A 199 15.11 -9.20 -8.12
N ARG A 200 16.30 -9.65 -7.72
CA ARG A 200 17.55 -9.01 -8.14
C ARG A 200 17.86 -9.45 -9.56
N ASP A 201 17.86 -8.53 -10.52
CA ASP A 201 18.44 -8.77 -11.84
C ASP A 201 19.96 -8.72 -11.68
N ILE A 202 20.54 -9.81 -11.13
CA ILE A 202 21.98 -10.01 -11.21
C ILE A 202 22.20 -10.29 -12.68
N GLY A 203 22.66 -9.28 -13.43
CA GLY A 203 23.17 -9.49 -14.78
C GLY A 203 24.12 -10.68 -14.72
N SER A 204 23.66 -11.83 -15.21
CA SER A 204 24.47 -13.01 -15.38
C SER A 204 25.39 -12.75 -16.57
N GLY A 205 26.33 -11.84 -16.37
CA GLY A 205 27.61 -11.87 -17.04
C GLY A 205 28.37 -13.10 -16.56
N SER A 206 27.86 -14.29 -16.88
CA SER A 206 28.69 -15.48 -16.92
C SER A 206 29.65 -15.30 -18.08
N SER A 207 30.73 -14.57 -17.84
CA SER A 207 31.93 -14.74 -18.65
C SER A 207 32.33 -16.23 -18.51
N PRO A 208 32.52 -16.99 -19.60
CA PRO A 208 32.68 -18.46 -19.54
C PRO A 208 34.00 -18.96 -18.91
N LEU A 209 34.66 -18.16 -18.09
CA LEU A 209 36.02 -18.40 -17.61
C LEU A 209 36.06 -18.06 -16.12
N ASP A 210 35.58 -18.95 -15.25
CA ASP A 210 36.10 -19.11 -13.89
C ASP A 210 35.48 -20.34 -13.21
N ASN A 211 36.24 -21.45 -13.19
CA ASN A 211 35.94 -22.67 -12.42
C ASN A 211 36.19 -22.44 -10.92
N LYS A 212 35.32 -21.68 -10.24
CA LYS A 212 35.31 -21.58 -8.77
C LYS A 212 34.13 -22.37 -8.21
N PRO A 213 34.26 -23.09 -7.07
CA PRO A 213 33.14 -23.83 -6.48
C PRO A 213 31.98 -22.86 -6.20
N SER A 214 30.85 -23.08 -6.86
CA SER A 214 29.66 -22.25 -6.76
C SER A 214 29.15 -22.26 -5.32
N THR A 215 29.34 -21.16 -4.62
CA THR A 215 28.63 -20.88 -3.37
C THR A 215 27.14 -21.03 -3.67
N PRO A 216 26.33 -21.70 -2.82
CA PRO A 216 24.90 -21.77 -3.06
C PRO A 216 24.36 -20.34 -3.22
N PRO A 217 23.47 -20.10 -4.20
CA PRO A 217 22.94 -18.76 -4.42
C PRO A 217 22.35 -18.24 -3.11
N PRO A 218 22.58 -16.96 -2.76
CA PRO A 218 22.00 -16.38 -1.55
C PRO A 218 20.49 -16.59 -1.58
N THR A 219 19.91 -16.94 -0.43
CA THR A 219 18.46 -17.03 -0.29
C THR A 219 17.83 -15.71 -0.72
N PRO A 220 16.82 -15.73 -1.61
CA PRO A 220 16.24 -14.50 -2.13
C PRO A 220 15.62 -13.70 -1.00
N LEU A 221 15.86 -12.39 -0.98
CA LEU A 221 15.28 -11.49 0.00
C LEU A 221 13.75 -11.52 -0.12
N ARG A 222 13.10 -11.80 1.01
CA ARG A 222 11.65 -11.94 1.07
C ARG A 222 11.07 -11.41 2.38
N ILE A 223 9.84 -10.95 2.33
CA ILE A 223 9.04 -10.56 3.50
C ILE A 223 7.64 -11.19 3.40
N LYS A 224 7.07 -11.58 4.54
CA LYS A 224 5.67 -12.04 4.59
C LYS A 224 4.77 -10.94 4.03
N LEU A 225 3.82 -11.30 3.17
CA LEU A 225 2.80 -10.37 2.72
C LEU A 225 1.83 -10.09 3.88
N PRO A 226 1.53 -8.82 4.21
CA PRO A 226 0.62 -8.50 5.30
C PRO A 226 -0.77 -9.11 5.14
N THR A 227 -1.37 -9.51 6.25
CA THR A 227 -2.70 -10.10 6.34
C THR A 227 -3.56 -9.29 7.30
N LEU A 228 -4.76 -8.92 6.89
CA LEU A 228 -5.71 -8.22 7.75
C LEU A 228 -6.57 -9.23 8.51
N HIS A 229 -6.37 -9.36 9.81
CA HIS A 229 -7.11 -10.29 10.69
C HIS A 229 -8.19 -9.59 11.52
N ALA A 230 -8.96 -8.68 10.92
CA ALA A 230 -9.98 -7.90 11.60
C ALA A 230 -11.40 -8.31 11.20
N THR A 231 -12.39 -7.93 12.02
CA THR A 231 -13.83 -8.18 11.78
C THR A 231 -14.63 -6.90 11.92
N GLN A 232 -15.91 -6.93 11.55
CA GLN A 232 -16.81 -5.80 11.74
C GLN A 232 -16.92 -5.39 13.21
N GLU A 233 -16.85 -6.33 14.16
CA GLU A 233 -16.87 -6.05 15.60
C GLU A 233 -15.67 -5.21 16.00
N HIS A 234 -14.46 -5.58 15.56
CA HIS A 234 -13.26 -4.78 15.82
C HIS A 234 -13.38 -3.36 15.22
N LEU A 235 -13.99 -3.23 14.03
CA LEU A 235 -14.24 -1.90 13.45
C LEU A 235 -15.30 -1.11 14.25
N ARG A 236 -16.31 -1.77 14.81
CA ARG A 236 -17.38 -1.13 15.60
C ARG A 236 -16.87 -0.47 16.88
N GLU A 237 -15.77 -0.96 17.45
CA GLU A 237 -15.11 -0.35 18.62
C GLU A 237 -14.63 1.10 18.34
N PHE A 238 -14.48 1.48 17.08
CA PHE A 238 -14.13 2.86 16.67
C PHE A 238 -15.34 3.78 16.51
N TYR A 239 -16.55 3.31 16.79
CA TYR A 239 -17.79 4.11 16.78
C TYR A 239 -18.41 4.28 18.17
N THR A 240 -17.77 3.71 19.20
CA THR A 240 -18.22 3.75 20.60
C THR A 240 -17.38 4.70 21.43
#